data_AF-A0A7K8UN95-F1
#
_entry.id   AF-A0A7K8UN95-F1
#
_cell.length_a   1.000
_cell.length_b   1.000
_cell.length_c   1.000
_cell.angle_alpha   90.00
_cell.angle_beta   90.00
_cell.angle_gamma   90.00
#
_symmetry.space_group_name_H-M   'P 1'
#
loop_
_entity.id
_entity.type
_entity.pdbx_description
1 polymer ?
#
loop_
_entity_poly.entity_id
_entity_poly.type
_entity_poly.pdbx_seq_one_letter_code
_entity_poly.pdbx_strand_id
1 'polypeptide(L)'
;PPGSSIPEELVSVEVTLSESCRTRGDTGDNVGVPSPPDTFCITIPEGTSACQPDGGSPLACEERGIWFLVGTASVGGCAQGGPPLFTAAPPYERWIAGITREAYFAETPADPREEEEEITGDPGVREHPETSENPGIRGEP
;
A
#
# COMPACT_ATOMS: atom_id res chain seq x y z
N PRO A 1 5.77 -19.36 36.67
CA PRO A 1 5.18 -18.02 36.47
C PRO A 1 3.72 -18.14 36.03
N PRO A 2 2.81 -17.26 36.48
CA PRO A 2 1.40 -17.35 36.09
C PRO A 2 1.25 -17.13 34.59
N GLY A 3 0.78 -18.20 33.92
CA GLY A 3 0.08 -18.28 32.64
C GLY A 3 0.43 -17.29 31.54
N SER A 4 1.34 -17.68 30.65
CA SER A 4 1.24 -17.26 29.25
C SER A 4 0.03 -17.99 28.65
N SER A 5 -1.16 -17.40 28.76
CA SER A 5 -2.36 -17.94 28.11
C SER A 5 -2.40 -17.43 26.68
N ILE A 6 -1.73 -18.15 25.78
CA ILE A 6 -2.06 -18.07 24.36
C ILE A 6 -3.56 -18.41 24.26
N PRO A 7 -4.39 -17.57 23.63
CA PRO A 7 -5.82 -17.84 23.53
C PRO A 7 -6.06 -19.16 22.77
N GLU A 8 -7.02 -19.97 23.23
CA GLU A 8 -7.39 -21.23 22.55
C GLU A 8 -8.09 -20.98 21.21
N GLU A 9 -8.58 -19.76 21.00
CA GLU A 9 -9.24 -19.31 19.77
C GLU A 9 -8.49 -18.13 19.13
N LEU A 10 -8.65 -17.99 17.81
CA LEU A 10 -8.09 -16.88 17.06
C LEU A 10 -8.74 -15.56 17.47
N VAL A 11 -7.90 -14.56 17.74
CA VAL A 11 -8.33 -13.21 18.10
C VAL A 11 -8.03 -12.26 16.94
N SER A 12 -8.99 -11.41 16.60
CA SER A 12 -8.79 -10.27 15.70
C SER A 12 -8.80 -8.97 16.50
N VAL A 13 -7.97 -8.02 16.06
CA VAL A 13 -7.83 -6.71 16.70
C VAL A 13 -7.80 -5.66 15.60
N GLU A 14 -8.64 -4.64 15.73
CA GLU A 14 -8.58 -3.46 14.87
C GLU A 14 -7.41 -2.56 15.31
N VAL A 15 -6.63 -2.12 14.33
CA VAL A 15 -5.39 -1.39 14.56
C VAL A 15 -5.30 -0.18 13.66
N THR A 16 -4.51 0.81 14.06
CA THR A 16 -4.18 1.95 13.19
C THR A 16 -2.86 1.69 12.49
N LEU A 17 -2.87 1.72 11.15
CA LEU A 17 -1.69 1.52 10.32
C LEU A 17 -0.86 2.81 10.18
N SER A 18 0.47 2.68 10.18
CA SER A 18 1.42 3.73 9.83
C SER A 18 2.54 3.18 8.94
N GLU A 19 2.89 3.90 7.89
CA GLU A 19 4.00 3.55 6.99
C GLU A 19 5.38 3.86 7.58
N SER A 20 5.42 4.67 8.64
CA SER A 20 6.67 5.02 9.29
C SER A 20 6.50 5.09 10.80
N CYS A 21 7.52 4.62 11.51
CA CYS A 21 7.61 4.77 12.95
C CYS A 21 9.07 4.77 13.41
N ARG A 22 9.27 5.01 14.70
CA ARG A 22 10.57 4.81 15.35
C ARG A 22 10.53 3.54 16.18
N THR A 23 11.56 2.74 16.00
CA THR A 23 11.89 1.57 16.81
C THR A 23 12.95 1.96 17.82
N ARG A 24 13.06 1.22 18.92
CA ARG A 24 14.17 1.41 19.85
C ARG A 24 15.40 0.74 19.25
N GLY A 25 16.49 1.50 19.11
CA GLY A 25 17.77 0.95 18.66
C GLY A 25 18.53 0.23 19.77
N ASP A 26 19.52 -0.56 19.37
CA ASP A 26 20.33 -1.37 20.29
C ASP A 26 21.39 -0.54 21.06
N THR A 27 21.63 0.72 20.67
CA THR A 27 22.71 1.55 21.23
C THR A 27 22.41 2.16 22.60
N GLY A 28 21.21 1.93 23.15
CA GLY A 28 20.82 2.45 24.47
C GLY A 28 20.58 3.96 24.50
N ASP A 29 20.75 4.66 23.37
CA ASP A 29 20.39 6.07 23.23
C ASP A 29 18.87 6.25 23.23
N ASN A 30 18.38 7.36 23.79
CA ASN A 30 16.94 7.69 23.78
C ASN A 30 16.43 8.17 22.41
N VAL A 31 17.21 7.97 21.36
CA VAL A 31 16.88 8.34 19.98
C VAL A 31 16.42 7.08 19.25
N GLY A 32 15.11 6.99 18.98
CA GLY A 32 14.56 5.87 18.22
C GLY A 32 15.06 5.86 16.76
N VAL A 33 15.32 4.66 16.25
CA VAL A 33 15.77 4.41 14.87
C VAL A 33 14.54 4.32 13.96
N PRO A 34 14.55 4.93 12.76
CA PRO A 34 13.45 4.76 11.80
C PRO A 34 13.18 3.28 11.51
N SER A 35 11.91 2.94 11.25
CA SER A 35 11.54 1.61 10.80
C SER A 35 12.27 1.24 9.49
N PRO A 36 12.61 -0.04 9.27
CA PRO A 36 13.19 -0.50 8.01
C PRO A 36 12.28 -0.16 6.81
N PRO A 37 12.84 -0.07 5.59
CA PRO A 37 12.02 0.02 4.38
C PRO A 37 11.10 -1.20 4.27
N ASP A 38 10.01 -1.05 3.50
CA ASP A 38 9.02 -2.10 3.26
C ASP A 38 8.39 -2.66 4.55
N THR A 39 8.24 -1.81 5.56
CA THR A 39 7.55 -2.17 6.81
C THR A 39 6.41 -1.22 7.14
N PHE A 40 5.37 -1.77 7.74
CA PHE A 40 4.34 -1.03 8.43
C PHE A 40 4.50 -1.15 9.94
N CYS A 41 4.09 -0.12 10.65
CA CYS A 41 3.94 -0.15 12.09
C CYS A 41 2.46 0.00 12.44
N ILE A 42 2.04 -0.62 13.53
CA ILE A 42 0.66 -0.49 14.00
C ILE A 42 0.59 0.13 15.38
N THR A 43 -0.46 0.91 15.62
CA THR A 43 -0.87 1.33 16.96
C THR A 43 -2.00 0.42 17.41
N ILE A 44 -1.82 -0.22 18.56
CA ILE A 44 -2.80 -1.12 19.16
C ILE A 44 -3.61 -0.33 20.21
N PRO A 45 -4.93 -0.51 20.30
CA PRO A 45 -5.75 0.08 21.36
C PRO A 45 -5.27 -0.34 22.76
N GLU A 46 -5.33 0.59 23.71
CA GLU A 46 -5.08 0.34 25.13
C GLU A 46 -5.92 -0.83 25.66
N GLY A 47 -5.31 -1.70 26.48
CA GLY A 47 -5.98 -2.87 27.06
C GLY A 47 -5.96 -4.14 26.21
N THR A 48 -5.27 -4.14 25.06
CA THR A 48 -5.12 -5.32 24.20
C THR A 48 -3.78 -6.03 24.46
N SER A 49 -3.77 -7.36 24.54
CA SER A 49 -2.54 -8.17 24.77
C SER A 49 -1.67 -8.37 23.52
N ALA A 50 -2.10 -7.88 22.36
CA ALA A 50 -1.56 -8.19 21.04
C ALA A 50 -0.29 -7.41 20.65
N CYS A 51 0.49 -6.91 21.61
CA CYS A 51 1.75 -6.20 21.30
C CYS A 51 2.71 -7.09 20.50
N GLN A 52 2.73 -8.39 20.80
CA GLN A 52 3.56 -9.34 20.08
C GLN A 52 2.64 -10.27 19.26
N PRO A 53 2.28 -9.90 18.03
CA PRO A 53 1.65 -10.84 17.12
C PRO A 53 2.59 -12.03 16.89
N ASP A 54 2.01 -13.20 16.63
CA ASP A 54 2.80 -14.36 16.23
C ASP A 54 3.52 -14.05 14.91
N GLY A 55 4.76 -14.54 14.77
CA GLY A 55 5.52 -14.32 13.54
C GLY A 55 4.73 -14.84 12.32
N GLY A 56 4.51 -13.96 11.34
CA GLY A 56 3.70 -14.27 10.16
C GLY A 56 2.20 -14.05 10.29
N SER A 57 1.67 -13.57 11.44
CA SER A 57 0.27 -13.18 11.56
C SER A 57 -0.14 -12.17 10.46
N PRO A 58 -1.29 -12.34 9.80
CA PRO A 58 -1.72 -11.47 8.72
C PRO A 58 -2.16 -10.10 9.26
N LEU A 59 -1.79 -9.05 8.54
CA LEU A 59 -2.39 -7.72 8.64
C LEU A 59 -3.22 -7.49 7.40
N ALA A 60 -4.53 -7.32 7.60
CA ALA A 60 -5.47 -7.15 6.51
C ALA A 60 -6.24 -5.82 6.63
N CYS A 61 -6.60 -5.26 5.48
CA CYS A 61 -7.46 -4.08 5.37
C CYS A 61 -8.72 -4.46 4.60
N GLU A 62 -9.89 -4.00 5.04
CA GLU A 62 -11.14 -4.14 4.29
C GLU A 62 -11.37 -2.91 3.41
N GLU A 63 -11.48 -3.12 2.11
CA GLU A 63 -11.90 -2.09 1.16
C GLU A 63 -13.15 -2.61 0.42
N ARG A 64 -14.27 -1.91 0.60
CA ARG A 64 -15.55 -2.20 -0.08
C ARG A 64 -16.04 -3.65 0.09
N GLY A 65 -15.88 -4.23 1.28
CA GLY A 65 -16.31 -5.61 1.58
C GLY A 65 -15.30 -6.68 1.17
N ILE A 66 -14.12 -6.29 0.66
CA ILE A 66 -13.05 -7.21 0.27
C ILE A 66 -11.87 -7.02 1.20
N TRP A 67 -11.37 -8.11 1.76
CA TRP A 67 -10.21 -8.11 2.64
C TRP A 67 -8.93 -8.32 1.84
N PHE A 68 -8.01 -7.37 1.96
CA PHE A 68 -6.70 -7.39 1.32
C PHE A 68 -5.61 -7.62 2.36
N LEU A 69 -4.71 -8.58 2.09
CA LEU A 69 -3.50 -8.74 2.89
C LEU A 69 -2.54 -7.59 2.56
N VAL A 70 -2.26 -6.74 3.55
CA VAL A 70 -1.35 -5.59 3.38
C VAL A 70 0.03 -5.86 4.00
N GLY A 71 0.13 -6.79 4.94
CA GLY A 71 1.42 -7.19 5.48
C GLY A 71 1.38 -8.44 6.36
N THR A 72 2.55 -8.86 6.81
CA THR A 72 2.72 -10.03 7.69
C THR A 72 3.58 -9.66 8.89
N ALA A 73 3.19 -10.10 10.09
CA ALA A 73 3.90 -9.76 11.32
C ALA A 73 5.37 -10.18 11.24
N SER A 74 6.24 -9.22 11.48
CA SER A 74 7.69 -9.44 11.54
C SER A 74 8.09 -9.83 12.96
N VAL A 75 9.25 -10.48 13.08
CA VAL A 75 9.84 -10.77 14.40
C VAL A 75 10.60 -9.54 14.86
N GLY A 76 9.98 -8.74 15.73
CA GLY A 76 10.58 -7.53 16.29
C GLY A 76 9.55 -6.47 16.65
N GLY A 77 9.99 -5.32 17.18
CA GLY A 77 9.12 -4.21 17.56
C GLY A 77 8.88 -4.17 19.07
N CYS A 78 7.74 -4.69 19.55
CA CYS A 78 7.36 -4.64 20.97
C CYS A 78 8.42 -5.23 21.91
N ALA A 79 9.06 -6.33 21.51
CA ALA A 79 10.15 -6.95 22.29
C ALA A 79 11.38 -6.03 22.45
N GLN A 80 11.59 -5.09 21.53
CA GLN A 80 12.66 -4.11 21.60
C GLN A 80 12.18 -2.77 22.18
N GLY A 81 10.89 -2.60 22.47
CA GLY A 81 10.32 -1.34 22.97
C GLY A 81 9.95 -0.33 21.88
N GLY A 82 9.75 -0.80 20.64
CA GLY A 82 9.08 -0.07 19.57
C GLY A 82 7.65 -0.59 19.33
N PRO A 83 6.88 0.01 18.42
CA PRO A 83 5.58 -0.55 18.02
C PRO A 83 5.77 -1.91 17.31
N PRO A 84 4.73 -2.75 17.24
CA PRO A 84 4.75 -3.96 16.42
C PRO A 84 5.00 -3.62 14.94
N LEU A 85 5.79 -4.46 14.28
CA LEU A 85 6.21 -4.28 12.89
C LEU A 85 5.65 -5.37 12.00
N PHE A 86 5.28 -4.99 10.79
CA PHE A 86 4.79 -5.87 9.75
C PHE A 86 5.61 -5.65 8.47
N THR A 87 6.00 -6.72 7.79
CA THR A 87 6.55 -6.62 6.44
C THR A 87 5.42 -6.27 5.48
N ALA A 88 5.59 -5.19 4.72
CA ALA A 88 4.62 -4.75 3.72
C ALA A 88 4.55 -5.75 2.56
N ALA A 89 3.34 -6.16 2.15
CA ALA A 89 3.15 -7.06 1.01
C ALA A 89 3.34 -6.41 -0.38
N PRO A 90 2.89 -5.15 -0.64
CA PRO A 90 2.94 -4.56 -1.98
C PRO A 90 4.32 -4.52 -2.66
N PRO A 91 5.45 -4.30 -1.96
CA PRO A 91 6.77 -4.35 -2.59
C PRO A 91 7.15 -5.74 -3.13
N TYR A 92 6.50 -6.81 -2.65
CA TYR A 92 6.84 -8.19 -2.96
C TYR A 92 5.88 -8.87 -3.95
N GLU A 93 4.87 -8.17 -4.46
CA GLU A 93 3.83 -8.74 -5.33
C GLU A 93 4.40 -9.51 -6.52
N ARG A 94 5.39 -8.93 -7.22
CA ARG A 94 6.03 -9.59 -8.38
C ARG A 94 6.69 -10.92 -8.00
N TRP A 95 7.37 -10.95 -6.85
CA TRP A 95 8.03 -12.16 -6.37
C TRP A 95 7.00 -13.21 -5.97
N ILE A 96 5.97 -12.81 -5.21
CA ILE A 96 4.87 -13.69 -4.79
C ILE A 96 4.18 -14.27 -6.03
N ALA A 97 3.76 -13.43 -6.98
CA ALA A 97 3.14 -13.85 -8.24
C ALA A 97 4.02 -14.81 -9.05
N GLY A 98 5.35 -14.63 -9.01
CA GLY A 98 6.29 -15.50 -9.71
C GLY A 98 6.41 -16.92 -9.14
N ILE A 99 6.04 -17.13 -7.86
CA ILE A 99 6.15 -18.43 -7.18
C ILE A 99 4.80 -19.07 -6.86
N THR A 100 3.73 -18.27 -6.77
CA THR A 100 2.37 -18.75 -6.52
C THR A 100 1.65 -19.05 -7.81
N ARG A 101 0.82 -20.09 -7.83
CA ARG A 101 -0.04 -20.39 -8.99
C ARG A 101 -1.32 -19.55 -9.02
N GLU A 102 -1.79 -19.10 -7.86
CA GLU A 102 -3.08 -18.44 -7.66
C GLU A 102 -2.94 -17.37 -6.58
N ALA A 103 -2.40 -16.20 -6.94
CA ALA A 103 -2.46 -15.01 -6.11
C ALA A 103 -3.12 -13.88 -6.91
N TYR A 104 -4.03 -13.16 -6.26
CA TYR A 104 -4.68 -11.98 -6.82
C TYR A 104 -4.21 -10.77 -6.03
N PHE A 105 -3.83 -9.71 -6.72
CA PHE A 105 -3.37 -8.46 -6.14
C PHE A 105 -4.39 -7.36 -6.44
N ALA A 106 -4.43 -6.35 -5.58
CA ALA A 106 -5.33 -5.22 -5.78
C ALA A 106 -4.90 -4.45 -7.02
N GLU A 107 -5.66 -4.52 -8.10
CA GLU A 107 -5.59 -3.49 -9.13
C GLU A 107 -6.27 -2.24 -8.55
N THR A 108 -5.58 -1.10 -8.57
CA THR A 108 -6.22 0.17 -8.20
C THR A 108 -7.41 0.36 -9.15
N PRO A 109 -8.67 0.40 -8.68
CA PRO A 109 -9.79 0.68 -9.56
C PRO A 109 -9.53 2.03 -10.23
N ALA A 110 -9.78 2.12 -11.54
CA ALA A 110 -9.69 3.38 -12.26
C ALA A 110 -10.48 4.46 -11.51
N ASP A 111 -9.91 5.67 -11.36
CA ASP A 111 -10.63 6.79 -10.79
C ASP A 111 -11.81 7.10 -11.72
N PRO A 112 -13.08 7.02 -11.26
CA PRO A 112 -14.24 7.34 -12.09
C PRO A 112 -14.17 8.75 -12.71
N ARG A 113 -13.36 9.64 -12.14
CA ARG A 113 -13.15 11.02 -12.63
C ARG A 113 -12.20 11.10 -13.82
N GLU A 114 -11.41 10.06 -14.10
CA GLU A 114 -10.54 10.00 -15.29
C GLU A 114 -11.28 9.46 -16.52
N GLU A 115 -12.38 8.71 -16.34
CA GLU A 115 -13.24 8.25 -17.44
C GLU A 115 -14.11 9.38 -18.05
N GLU A 116 -14.44 10.42 -17.27
CA GLU A 116 -15.24 11.56 -17.76
C GLU A 116 -14.47 12.50 -18.70
N GLU A 117 -13.13 12.55 -18.64
CA GLU A 117 -12.33 13.40 -19.54
C GLU A 117 -12.25 12.87 -20.97
N GLU A 118 -12.39 11.56 -21.20
CA GLU A 118 -12.37 10.99 -22.56
C GLU A 118 -13.70 11.19 -23.32
N ILE A 119 -14.80 11.43 -22.59
CA ILE A 119 -16.16 11.56 -23.14
C ILE A 119 -16.45 12.99 -23.65
N THR A 120 -15.67 13.99 -23.24
CA THR A 120 -15.89 15.40 -23.63
C THR A 120 -15.08 15.86 -24.85
N GLY A 121 -14.36 14.95 -25.51
CA GLY A 121 -13.73 15.20 -26.81
C GLY A 121 -14.78 15.46 -27.91
N ASP A 122 -15.00 16.74 -28.23
CA ASP A 122 -15.94 17.25 -29.23
C ASP A 122 -15.84 16.56 -30.61
N PRO A 123 -16.87 15.81 -31.07
CA PRO A 123 -16.92 15.27 -32.42
C PRO A 123 -17.46 16.35 -33.38
N GLY A 124 -16.64 17.38 -33.67
CA GLY A 124 -17.21 18.66 -34.10
C GLY A 124 -16.47 19.52 -35.13
N VAL A 125 -15.43 19.06 -35.84
CA VAL A 125 -14.93 19.82 -37.02
C VAL A 125 -14.82 18.92 -38.25
N ARG A 126 -15.92 18.88 -39.00
CA ARG A 126 -16.02 18.33 -40.35
C ARG A 126 -15.36 19.30 -41.34
N GLU A 127 -14.49 18.77 -42.18
CA GLU A 127 -13.81 19.50 -43.26
C GLU A 127 -14.77 20.15 -44.27
N HIS A 128 -14.36 21.29 -44.80
CA HIS A 128 -14.88 21.88 -46.05
C HIS A 128 -13.73 21.94 -47.07
N PRO A 129 -13.79 21.23 -48.21
CA PRO A 129 -12.92 21.47 -49.34
C PRO A 129 -13.62 22.44 -50.29
N GLU A 130 -13.01 23.57 -50.68
CA GLU A 130 -13.20 24.20 -52.01
C GLU A 130 -11.96 25.00 -52.42
N THR A 131 -11.68 24.92 -53.71
CA THR A 131 -10.43 25.20 -54.44
C THR A 131 -10.34 26.60 -55.05
N SER A 132 -9.12 26.96 -55.48
CA SER A 132 -8.75 28.05 -56.43
C SER A 132 -8.56 29.42 -55.75
N GLU A 133 -7.43 30.14 -55.84
CA GLU A 133 -6.59 30.48 -57.01
C GLU A 133 -5.11 30.75 -56.62
N ASN A 134 -4.16 30.44 -57.53
CA ASN A 134 -2.75 30.92 -57.58
C ASN A 134 -2.71 32.21 -58.48
N PRO A 135 -1.67 33.07 -58.62
CA PRO A 135 -0.23 32.96 -58.27
C PRO A 135 0.50 34.24 -57.77
N GLY A 136 1.74 34.09 -57.26
CA GLY A 136 2.56 35.26 -56.85
C GLY A 136 4.05 35.01 -56.53
N ILE A 137 4.84 34.67 -57.56
CA ILE A 137 6.23 35.09 -57.88
C ILE A 137 7.25 35.42 -56.74
N ARG A 138 8.29 34.57 -56.67
CA ARG A 138 9.77 34.81 -56.65
C ARG A 138 10.39 35.84 -55.69
N GLY A 139 11.41 35.38 -54.94
CA GLY A 139 12.53 36.22 -54.51
C GLY A 139 13.44 35.58 -53.46
N GLU A 140 14.44 34.82 -53.92
CA GLU A 140 15.74 34.61 -53.25
C GLU A 140 16.49 35.97 -53.07
N PRO A 141 17.55 36.08 -52.24
CA PRO A 141 18.58 35.08 -51.90
C PRO A 141 18.72 34.70 -50.43
#